data_AF-A0A957LN05-F1
#
_entry.id   AF-A0A957LN05-F1
#
_cell.length_a   1.000
_cell.length_b   1.000
_cell.length_c   1.000
_cell.angle_alpha   90.00
_cell.angle_beta   90.00
_cell.angle_gamma   90.00
#
_symmetry.space_group_name_H-M   'P 1'
#
loop_
_entity.id
_entity.type
_entity.pdbx_description
1 polymer ?
#
loop_
_entity_poly.entity_id
_entity_poly.type
_entity_poly.pdbx_seq_one_letter_code
_entity_poly.pdbx_strand_id
1 'polypeptide(L)'
;MTEQPSQSTTETRVVLAGKVLDADEVDLQRAVRRARTRGAKVLLTFLVVGLVVVFATSFWVSRNASGDTGLAFFLLLAALLFIMVYFGNNYWQWRVLQAFAMPCPHCGEPLADAIHWTKRPGYACPHCGKDALCTARQLGEG
;
A
#
# COMPACT_ATOMS: atom_id res chain seq x y z
N MET A 1 31.96 29.02 34.25
CA MET A 1 31.37 27.67 34.14
C MET A 1 29.95 27.85 33.67
N THR A 2 29.73 27.84 32.36
CA THR A 2 28.41 28.00 31.73
C THR A 2 27.92 26.61 31.38
N GLU A 3 26.90 26.15 32.12
CA GLU A 3 26.17 24.93 31.81
C GLU A 3 25.44 25.12 30.47
N GLN A 4 25.83 24.34 29.47
CA GLN A 4 25.06 24.22 28.23
C GLN A 4 23.81 23.36 28.51
N PRO A 5 22.62 23.79 28.11
CA PRO A 5 21.44 22.95 28.17
C PRO A 5 21.60 21.80 27.18
N SER A 6 21.62 20.59 27.71
CA SER A 6 21.45 19.34 26.96
C SER A 6 20.20 19.44 26.09
N GLN A 7 20.41 19.61 24.78
CA GLN A 7 19.35 19.39 23.80
C GLN A 7 19.02 17.90 23.87
N SER A 8 17.95 17.56 24.57
CA SER A 8 17.31 16.26 24.42
C SER A 8 16.83 16.17 22.98
N THR A 9 17.62 15.51 22.13
CA THR A 9 17.12 14.89 20.91
C THR A 9 15.90 14.11 21.36
N THR A 10 14.71 14.61 21.03
CA THR A 10 13.47 13.90 21.29
C THR A 10 13.51 12.72 20.34
N GLU A 11 14.12 11.62 20.78
CA GLU A 11 14.06 10.35 20.10
C GLU A 11 12.58 10.07 19.88
N THR A 12 12.13 10.17 18.63
CA THR A 12 10.73 9.94 18.27
C THR A 12 10.42 8.47 18.55
N ARG A 13 10.00 8.16 19.78
CA ARG A 13 9.62 6.81 20.19
C ARG A 13 8.40 6.40 19.40
N VAL A 14 8.58 5.48 18.46
CA VAL A 14 7.48 4.91 17.70
C VAL A 14 6.82 3.84 18.56
N VAL A 15 5.56 4.07 18.92
CA VAL A 15 4.78 3.16 19.75
C VAL A 15 3.68 2.50 18.91
N LEU A 16 3.65 1.17 18.95
CA LEU A 16 2.68 0.33 18.25
C LEU A 16 1.97 -0.58 19.26
N ALA A 17 0.65 -0.38 19.43
CA ALA A 17 -0.18 -1.10 20.41
C ALA A 17 0.50 -1.28 21.80
N GLY A 18 1.14 -0.20 22.29
CA GLY A 18 1.83 -0.17 23.58
C GLY A 18 3.27 -0.70 23.59
N LYS A 19 3.78 -1.28 22.49
CA LYS A 19 5.20 -1.63 22.35
C LYS A 19 5.98 -0.47 21.75
N VAL A 20 7.10 -0.09 22.38
CA VAL A 20 8.09 0.81 21.77
C VAL A 20 8.92 -0.01 20.80
N LEU A 21 8.94 0.40 19.54
CA LEU A 21 9.74 -0.25 18.51
C LEU A 21 11.20 0.19 18.61
N ASP A 22 12.12 -0.73 18.36
CA ASP A 22 13.53 -0.39 18.20
C ASP A 22 13.81 0.31 16.85
N ALA A 23 15.03 0.81 16.66
CA ALA A 23 15.40 1.56 15.46
C ALA A 23 15.28 0.70 14.18
N ASP A 24 15.67 -0.57 14.25
CA ASP A 24 15.66 -1.49 13.12
C ASP A 24 14.22 -1.87 12.71
N GLU A 25 13.35 -2.12 13.69
CA GLU A 25 11.92 -2.35 13.52
C GLU A 25 11.24 -1.14 12.87
N VAL A 26 11.59 0.08 13.31
CA VAL A 26 11.07 1.32 12.70
C VAL A 26 11.54 1.46 11.26
N ASP A 27 12.81 1.22 10.97
CA ASP A 27 13.36 1.34 9.62
C ASP A 27 12.80 0.29 8.68
N LEU A 28 12.55 -0.93 9.16
CA LEU A 28 11.83 -1.96 8.43
C LEU A 28 10.39 -1.51 8.11
N GLN A 29 9.65 -0.97 9.08
CA GLN A 29 8.28 -0.45 8.87
C GLN A 29 8.27 0.67 7.82
N ARG A 30 9.24 1.59 7.87
CA ARG A 30 9.41 2.64 6.86
C ARG A 30 9.75 2.07 5.48
N ALA A 31 10.61 1.06 5.40
CA ALA A 31 10.96 0.41 4.15
C ALA A 31 9.75 -0.29 3.51
N VAL A 32 8.99 -1.06 4.29
CA VAL A 32 7.73 -1.68 3.86
C VAL A 32 6.75 -0.62 3.39
N ARG A 33 6.56 0.46 4.15
CA ARG A 33 5.65 1.55 3.77
C ARG A 33 6.07 2.23 2.47
N ARG A 34 7.35 2.56 2.31
CA ARG A 34 7.89 3.12 1.06
C ARG A 34 7.66 2.18 -0.14
N ALA A 35 7.86 0.88 0.03
CA ALA A 35 7.58 -0.11 -1.02
C ALA A 35 6.08 -0.17 -1.39
N ARG A 36 5.19 -0.16 -0.39
CA ARG A 36 3.73 -0.12 -0.59
C ARG A 36 3.30 1.17 -1.30
N THR A 37 3.82 2.32 -0.88
CA THR A 37 3.51 3.62 -1.49
C THR A 37 4.02 3.71 -2.93
N ARG A 38 5.23 3.22 -3.22
CA ARG A 38 5.75 3.18 -4.60
C ARG A 38 4.87 2.32 -5.50
N GLY A 39 4.49 1.12 -5.06
CA GLY A 39 3.58 0.27 -5.82
C GLY A 39 2.21 0.91 -6.07
N ALA A 40 1.64 1.56 -5.05
CA ALA A 40 0.38 2.28 -5.18
C ALA A 40 0.47 3.43 -6.21
N LYS A 41 1.57 4.20 -6.20
CA LYS A 41 1.81 5.26 -7.20
C LYS A 41 1.89 4.70 -8.61
N VAL A 42 2.64 3.60 -8.80
CA VAL A 42 2.77 2.94 -10.12
C VAL A 42 1.41 2.45 -10.62
N LEU A 43 0.62 1.77 -9.77
CA LEU A 43 -0.71 1.29 -10.13
C LEU A 43 -1.69 2.44 -10.42
N LEU A 44 -1.60 3.54 -9.67
CA LEU A 44 -2.38 4.75 -9.94
C LEU A 44 -2.04 5.35 -11.31
N THR A 45 -0.75 5.42 -11.66
CA THR A 45 -0.33 5.87 -12.99
C THR A 45 -0.89 4.96 -14.08
N PHE A 46 -0.81 3.63 -13.92
CA PHE A 46 -1.40 2.69 -14.86
C PHE A 46 -2.92 2.85 -14.99
N LEU A 47 -3.62 3.08 -13.89
CA LEU A 47 -5.06 3.33 -13.90
C LEU A 47 -5.40 4.60 -14.70
N VAL A 48 -4.71 5.71 -14.44
CA VAL A 48 -4.96 6.98 -15.14
C VAL A 48 -4.65 6.88 -16.62
N VAL A 49 -3.46 6.38 -16.98
CA VAL A 49 -3.06 6.20 -18.38
C VAL A 49 -4.00 5.23 -19.09
N GLY A 50 -4.34 4.11 -18.43
CA GLY A 50 -5.29 3.12 -18.95
C GLY A 50 -6.66 3.72 -19.22
N LEU A 51 -7.21 4.52 -18.30
CA LEU A 51 -8.50 5.18 -18.50
C LEU A 51 -8.49 6.15 -19.67
N VAL A 52 -7.40 6.91 -19.87
CA VAL A 52 -7.24 7.80 -21.02
C VAL A 52 -7.25 7.01 -22.33
N VAL A 53 -6.51 5.89 -22.39
CA VAL A 53 -6.47 5.02 -23.58
C VAL A 53 -7.82 4.38 -23.85
N VAL A 54 -8.49 3.85 -22.81
CA VAL A 54 -9.84 3.26 -22.93
C VAL A 54 -10.81 4.32 -23.44
N PHE A 55 -10.82 5.51 -22.87
CA PHE A 55 -11.68 6.60 -23.31
C PHE A 55 -11.43 6.97 -24.78
N ALA A 56 -10.17 7.20 -25.18
CA ALA A 56 -9.83 7.56 -26.56
C ALA A 56 -10.27 6.48 -27.56
N THR A 57 -10.06 5.21 -27.22
CA THR A 57 -10.43 4.08 -28.08
C THR A 57 -11.94 3.94 -28.17
N SER A 58 -12.66 4.01 -27.04
CA SER A 58 -14.12 3.96 -27.00
C SER A 58 -14.77 5.14 -27.72
N PHE A 59 -14.18 6.33 -27.61
CA PHE A 59 -14.63 7.51 -28.36
C PHE A 59 -14.46 7.30 -29.87
N TRP A 60 -13.34 6.74 -30.31
CA TRP A 60 -13.13 6.40 -31.71
C TRP A 60 -14.15 5.36 -32.19
N VAL A 61 -14.42 4.31 -31.42
CA VAL A 61 -15.47 3.31 -31.74
C VAL A 61 -16.85 3.97 -31.81
N SER A 62 -17.16 4.86 -30.87
CA SER A 62 -18.42 5.62 -30.83
C SER A 62 -18.64 6.41 -32.13
N ARG A 63 -17.56 7.01 -32.67
CA ARG A 63 -17.62 7.83 -33.89
C ARG A 63 -17.73 7.02 -35.17
N ASN A 64 -17.24 5.77 -35.20
CA ASN A 64 -17.17 4.95 -36.42
C ASN A 64 -18.22 3.83 -36.49
N ALA A 65 -18.75 3.37 -35.34
CA ALA A 65 -19.76 2.32 -35.28
C ALA A 65 -21.11 2.87 -34.79
N SER A 66 -21.21 3.15 -33.49
CA SER A 66 -22.37 3.79 -32.88
C SER A 66 -22.06 4.25 -31.46
N GLY A 67 -22.84 5.22 -30.95
CA GLY A 67 -22.74 5.69 -29.56
C GLY A 67 -22.86 4.57 -28.53
N ASP A 68 -23.84 3.68 -28.71
CA ASP A 68 -24.10 2.55 -27.80
C ASP A 68 -22.93 1.55 -27.79
N THR A 69 -22.37 1.23 -28.96
CA THR A 69 -21.18 0.36 -29.05
C THR A 69 -19.98 0.98 -28.34
N GLY A 70 -19.74 2.28 -28.53
CA GLY A 70 -18.66 2.98 -27.86
C GLY A 70 -18.82 2.99 -26.33
N LEU A 71 -20.04 3.22 -25.84
CA LEU A 71 -20.35 3.17 -24.41
C LEU A 71 -20.14 1.78 -23.81
N ALA A 72 -20.66 0.73 -24.46
CA ALA A 72 -20.48 -0.65 -24.02
C ALA A 72 -18.99 -1.02 -23.96
N PHE A 73 -18.22 -0.63 -24.98
CA PHE A 73 -16.78 -0.85 -25.05
C PHE A 73 -16.03 -0.14 -23.91
N PHE A 74 -16.40 1.12 -23.63
CA PHE A 74 -15.85 1.88 -22.51
C PHE A 74 -16.09 1.18 -21.17
N LEU A 75 -17.34 0.81 -20.89
CA LEU A 75 -17.72 0.22 -19.62
C LEU A 75 -17.02 -1.13 -19.38
N LEU A 76 -16.95 -1.98 -20.41
CA LEU A 76 -16.30 -3.29 -20.31
C LEU A 76 -14.80 -3.16 -20.06
N LEU A 77 -14.10 -2.31 -20.82
CA LEU A 77 -12.66 -2.13 -20.66
C LEU A 77 -12.32 -1.39 -19.36
N ALA A 78 -13.12 -0.40 -18.96
CA ALA A 78 -12.94 0.27 -17.68
C ALA A 78 -13.12 -0.73 -16.53
N ALA A 79 -14.19 -1.53 -16.54
CA ALA A 79 -14.41 -2.56 -15.53
C ALA A 79 -13.24 -3.54 -15.45
N LEU A 80 -12.74 -4.03 -16.60
CA LEU A 80 -11.56 -4.91 -16.65
C LEU A 80 -10.32 -4.23 -16.07
N LEU A 81 -10.07 -2.96 -16.40
CA LEU A 81 -8.94 -2.20 -15.87
C LEU A 81 -9.03 -2.07 -14.34
N PHE A 82 -10.20 -1.73 -13.81
CA PHE A 82 -10.42 -1.64 -12.35
C PHE A 82 -10.21 -2.98 -11.65
N ILE A 83 -10.72 -4.07 -12.24
CA ILE A 83 -10.51 -5.44 -11.76
C ILE A 83 -9.00 -5.74 -11.67
N MET A 84 -8.26 -5.50 -12.75
CA MET A 84 -6.81 -5.75 -12.81
C MET A 84 -6.03 -4.93 -11.78
N VAL A 85 -6.36 -3.64 -11.63
CA VAL A 85 -5.70 -2.76 -10.65
C VAL A 85 -6.04 -3.18 -9.23
N TYR A 86 -7.28 -3.58 -8.95
CA TYR A 86 -7.70 -4.07 -7.63
C TYR A 86 -6.92 -5.32 -7.21
N PHE A 87 -6.93 -6.36 -8.05
CA PHE A 87 -6.24 -7.61 -7.77
C PHE A 87 -4.72 -7.44 -7.76
N GLY A 88 -4.18 -6.65 -8.70
CA GLY A 88 -2.76 -6.32 -8.76
C GLY A 88 -2.28 -5.59 -7.52
N ASN A 89 -3.07 -4.64 -7.01
CA ASN A 89 -2.78 -3.94 -5.75
C ASN A 89 -2.76 -4.91 -4.57
N ASN A 90 -3.78 -5.74 -4.41
CA ASN A 90 -3.83 -6.70 -3.30
C ASN A 90 -2.65 -7.67 -3.35
N TYR A 91 -2.38 -8.27 -4.52
CA TYR A 91 -1.24 -9.15 -4.75
C TYR A 91 0.09 -8.46 -4.37
N TRP A 92 0.32 -7.24 -4.86
CA TRP A 92 1.53 -6.48 -4.57
C TRP A 92 1.70 -6.22 -3.07
N GLN A 93 0.62 -5.85 -2.38
CA GLN A 93 0.67 -5.54 -0.94
C GLN A 93 1.10 -6.77 -0.12
N TRP A 94 0.59 -7.96 -0.44
CA TRP A 94 1.05 -9.21 0.19
C TRP A 94 2.50 -9.55 -0.18
N ARG A 95 2.87 -9.39 -1.45
CA ARG A 95 4.25 -9.64 -1.91
C ARG A 95 5.25 -8.76 -1.20
N VAL A 96 4.92 -7.50 -0.92
CA VAL A 96 5.78 -6.61 -0.14
C VAL A 96 5.97 -7.16 1.28
N LEU A 97 4.91 -7.56 1.98
CA LEU A 97 5.06 -8.11 3.33
C LEU A 97 5.93 -9.39 3.36
N GLN A 98 5.78 -10.26 2.37
CA GLN A 98 6.62 -11.45 2.23
C GLN A 98 8.07 -11.13 1.86
N ALA A 99 8.29 -10.20 0.93
CA ALA A 99 9.63 -9.84 0.46
C ALA A 99 10.50 -9.22 1.56
N PHE A 100 9.87 -8.52 2.51
CA PHE A 100 10.53 -7.96 3.68
C PHE A 100 10.48 -8.88 4.90
N ALA A 101 9.96 -10.11 4.77
CA ALA A 101 9.77 -11.08 5.85
C ALA A 101 9.17 -10.44 7.11
N MET A 102 8.17 -9.56 6.93
CA MET A 102 7.72 -8.63 7.96
C MET A 102 7.20 -9.39 9.20
N PRO A 103 7.89 -9.34 10.36
CA PRO A 103 7.44 -9.99 11.56
C PRO A 103 6.44 -9.11 12.32
N CYS A 104 5.57 -9.74 13.11
CA CYS A 104 4.75 -9.04 14.08
C CYS A 104 5.64 -8.58 15.26
N PRO A 105 5.67 -7.29 15.62
CA PRO A 105 6.48 -6.82 16.75
C PRO A 105 6.08 -7.43 18.10
N HIS A 106 4.87 -7.98 18.22
CA HIS A 106 4.36 -8.53 19.47
C HIS A 106 4.59 -10.03 19.65
N CYS A 107 4.49 -10.82 18.59
CA CYS A 107 4.59 -12.29 18.66
C CYS A 107 5.70 -12.87 17.78
N GLY A 108 6.42 -12.06 17.01
CA GLY A 108 7.53 -12.50 16.14
C GLY A 108 7.09 -13.23 14.86
N GLU A 109 5.87 -13.75 14.83
CA GLU A 109 5.32 -14.47 13.66
C GLU A 109 5.22 -13.58 12.42
N PRO A 110 5.42 -14.14 11.21
CA PRO A 110 5.33 -13.39 9.96
C PRO A 110 3.91 -12.84 9.75
N LEU A 111 3.80 -11.62 9.24
CA LEU A 111 2.53 -10.99 8.92
C LEU A 111 1.88 -11.50 7.63
N ALA A 112 2.66 -12.20 6.79
CA ALA A 112 2.21 -12.74 5.53
C ALA A 112 2.79 -14.14 5.33
N ASP A 113 2.02 -15.15 5.70
CA ASP A 113 2.25 -16.57 5.44
C ASP A 113 1.86 -16.94 3.99
N ALA A 114 0.76 -16.37 3.49
CA ALA A 114 0.26 -16.58 2.15
C ALA A 114 -0.09 -15.28 1.42
N ILE A 115 -0.21 -15.37 0.09
CA ILE A 115 -0.67 -14.26 -0.76
C ILE A 115 -2.17 -14.40 -0.96
N HIS A 116 -2.93 -13.37 -0.58
CA HIS A 116 -4.38 -13.32 -0.82
C HIS A 116 -4.72 -12.22 -1.83
N TRP A 117 -4.97 -12.59 -3.07
CA TRP A 117 -5.32 -11.65 -4.15
C TRP A 117 -6.69 -10.95 -3.96
N THR A 118 -7.65 -11.59 -3.28
CA THR A 118 -9.01 -11.03 -3.08
C THR A 118 -9.14 -10.14 -1.85
N LYS A 119 -8.16 -10.16 -0.95
CA LYS A 119 -8.21 -9.48 0.36
C LYS A 119 -6.96 -8.63 0.56
N ARG A 120 -7.11 -7.39 1.03
CA ARG A 120 -5.96 -6.56 1.40
C ARG A 120 -5.35 -7.04 2.73
N PRO A 121 -4.02 -6.96 2.93
CA PRO A 121 -3.43 -7.16 4.25
C PRO A 121 -3.99 -6.16 5.27
N GLY A 122 -4.37 -6.67 6.44
CA GLY A 122 -4.83 -5.86 7.58
C GLY A 122 -3.65 -5.15 8.28
N TYR A 123 -3.98 -4.19 9.14
CA TYR A 123 -3.00 -3.58 10.05
C TYR A 123 -2.75 -4.44 11.30
N ALA A 124 -3.74 -5.24 11.69
CA ALA A 124 -3.64 -6.18 12.79
C ALA A 124 -2.95 -7.48 12.38
N CYS A 125 -2.20 -8.06 13.30
CA CYS A 125 -1.61 -9.39 13.15
C CYS A 125 -2.72 -10.46 13.12
N PRO A 126 -2.69 -11.41 12.16
CA PRO A 126 -3.67 -12.50 12.12
C PRO A 126 -3.52 -13.48 13.30
N HIS A 127 -2.35 -13.53 13.95
CA HIS A 127 -2.05 -14.45 15.05
C HIS A 127 -2.47 -13.90 16.42
N CYS A 128 -2.11 -12.64 16.73
CA CYS A 128 -2.32 -12.05 18.05
C CYS A 128 -3.35 -10.93 18.09
N GLY A 129 -3.90 -10.51 16.93
CA GLY A 129 -4.94 -9.48 16.83
C GLY A 129 -4.49 -8.05 17.12
N LYS A 130 -3.25 -7.83 17.57
CA LYS A 130 -2.68 -6.49 17.83
C LYS A 130 -2.25 -5.80 16.56
N ASP A 131 -2.27 -4.48 16.56
CA ASP A 131 -1.71 -3.68 15.45
C ASP A 131 -0.23 -4.02 15.25
N ALA A 132 0.12 -4.40 14.03
CA ALA A 132 1.46 -4.88 13.68
C ALA A 132 2.11 -4.07 12.55
N LEU A 133 1.35 -3.17 11.91
CA LEU A 133 1.85 -2.23 10.91
C LEU A 133 1.65 -0.80 11.39
N CYS A 134 2.69 0.02 11.32
CA CYS A 134 2.60 1.42 11.70
C CYS A 134 1.87 2.25 10.62
N THR A 135 1.16 3.28 11.08
CA THR A 135 0.62 4.33 10.22
C THR A 135 1.70 5.36 9.86
N ALA A 136 1.40 6.18 8.84
CA ALA A 136 2.22 7.31 8.42
C ALA A 136 2.67 8.22 9.57
N ARG A 137 1.68 8.58 10.38
CA ARG A 137 1.81 9.52 11.47
C ARG A 137 2.67 8.97 12.59
N GLN A 138 2.54 7.66 12.88
CA GLN A 138 3.36 6.99 13.87
C GLN A 138 4.84 6.94 13.47
N LEU A 139 5.13 6.82 12.18
CA LEU A 139 6.51 6.78 11.66
C LEU A 139 7.14 8.18 11.48
N GLY A 140 6.36 9.25 11.69
CA GLY A 140 6.80 10.62 11.40
C GLY A 140 6.92 10.94 9.91
N GLU A 141 6.29 10.12 9.05
CA GLU A 141 6.29 10.29 7.60
C GLU A 141 4.99 10.97 7.17
N GLY A 142 4.92 12.29 7.37
CA GLY A 142 3.80 13.18 7.01
C GLY A 142 4.27 14.31 6.10
#